data_AF-A0A6A5AJH5-F1
#
_entry.id   AF-A0A6A5AJH5-F1
#
_cell.length_a   1.000
_cell.length_b   1.000
_cell.length_c   1.000
_cell.angle_alpha   90.00
_cell.angle_beta   90.00
_cell.angle_gamma   90.00
#
_symmetry.space_group_name_H-M   'P 1'
#
loop_
_entity.id
_entity.type
_entity.pdbx_description
1 polymer ?
#
loop_
_entity_poly.entity_id
_entity_poly.type
_entity_poly.pdbx_seq_one_letter_code
_entity_poly.pdbx_strand_id
1 'polypeptide(L)'
;MGVSADSLEDMFTFKSLTINRSEMRVPLTAAQGEKVLHSVVRCVYDNIFTWLVEKVNKGIHNPSRASQTVGILDIYGFEIFHENLFEQLCINYVNEKLQQLFISQTLQSEQLEYKREGIAWVNIQFFNNQVVCDLIEDAKMPGIFPLLDEQCAISQTSVDVLMHRFNETYVKEPHFIKSRVKGSVFSVRHYAGVVEYDLSHFAEANIDSFFTELYTELQKSSNAFVRNLLKDERSNKEKLKRPPSTSFQFRAQVNALVQDLNMCNPHYVR
;
A
#
# COMPACT_ATOMS: atom_id res chain seq x y z
N MET A 1 9.42 25.82 7.08
CA MET A 1 10.26 24.63 6.81
C MET A 1 11.77 24.90 6.84
N GLY A 2 12.24 26.14 6.88
CA GLY A 2 13.69 26.44 6.90
C GLY A 2 14.39 26.32 5.54
N VAL A 3 13.64 26.21 4.45
CA VAL A 3 14.13 26.21 3.06
C VAL A 3 13.86 27.59 2.44
N SER A 4 14.68 28.04 1.49
CA SER A 4 14.47 29.33 0.82
C SER A 4 13.19 29.32 -0.02
N ALA A 5 12.53 30.48 -0.10
CA ALA A 5 11.30 30.64 -0.88
C ALA A 5 11.54 30.36 -2.36
N ASP A 6 12.61 30.93 -2.94
CA ASP A 6 12.98 30.74 -4.36
C ASP A 6 13.19 29.26 -4.71
N SER A 7 13.76 28.48 -3.80
CA SER A 7 14.02 27.06 -4.06
C SER A 7 12.74 26.22 -4.01
N LEU A 8 11.83 26.56 -3.09
CA LEU A 8 10.51 25.94 -3.06
C LEU A 8 9.67 26.32 -4.29
N GLU A 9 9.72 27.59 -4.71
CA GLU A 9 9.08 28.04 -5.94
C GLU A 9 9.60 27.26 -7.15
N ASP A 10 10.92 27.13 -7.28
CA ASP A 10 11.55 26.36 -8.34
C ASP A 10 11.09 24.89 -8.34
N MET A 11 11.03 24.26 -7.16
CA MET A 11 10.57 22.88 -7.00
C MET A 11 9.09 22.69 -7.36
N PHE A 12 8.22 23.66 -7.04
CA PHE A 12 6.79 23.57 -7.33
C PHE A 12 6.43 23.94 -8.78
N THR A 13 7.32 24.63 -9.49
CA THR A 13 7.03 25.17 -10.82
C THR A 13 7.87 24.56 -11.94
N PHE A 14 8.95 23.85 -11.61
CA PHE A 14 9.80 23.20 -12.62
C PHE A 14 10.14 21.76 -12.25
N LYS A 15 10.21 20.92 -13.29
CA LYS A 15 10.78 19.58 -13.22
C LYS A 15 12.17 19.56 -13.83
N SER A 16 13.13 18.98 -13.13
CA SER A 16 14.48 18.73 -13.66
C SER A 16 14.51 17.41 -14.43
N LEU A 17 15.00 17.45 -15.66
CA LEU A 17 15.19 16.27 -16.51
C LEU A 17 16.65 16.17 -16.90
N THR A 18 17.29 15.03 -16.61
CA THR A 18 18.62 14.74 -17.11
C THR A 18 18.51 13.99 -18.43
N ILE A 19 18.84 14.64 -19.54
CA ILE A 19 18.86 14.05 -20.88
C ILE A 19 20.30 14.13 -21.38
N ASN A 20 20.93 13.02 -21.78
CA ASN A 20 22.28 13.01 -22.34
C ASN A 20 23.34 13.77 -21.50
N ARG A 21 23.27 13.67 -20.16
CA ARG A 21 24.14 14.38 -19.19
C ARG A 21 23.98 15.90 -19.15
N SER A 22 23.00 16.48 -19.83
CA SER A 22 22.56 17.86 -19.60
C SER A 22 21.31 17.88 -18.73
N GLU A 23 21.29 18.77 -17.75
CA GLU A 23 20.09 19.07 -16.97
C GLU A 23 19.24 20.10 -17.71
N MET A 24 18.00 19.75 -17.97
CA MET A 24 16.99 20.63 -18.55
C MET A 24 15.88 20.86 -17.53
N ARG A 25 15.44 22.12 -17.40
CA ARG A 25 14.29 22.49 -16.58
C ARG A 25 13.06 22.60 -17.48
N VAL A 26 11.99 21.91 -17.12
CA VAL A 26 10.71 21.96 -17.83
C VAL A 26 9.66 22.57 -16.89
N PRO A 27 8.94 23.62 -17.32
CA PRO A 27 7.87 24.19 -16.50
C PRO A 27 6.75 23.18 -16.30
N LEU A 28 6.22 23.14 -15.08
CA LEU A 28 5.07 22.34 -14.70
C LEU A 28 3.78 23.06 -15.08
N THR A 29 2.74 22.30 -15.43
CA THR A 29 1.38 22.85 -15.50
C THR A 29 0.86 23.13 -14.08
N ALA A 30 -0.18 23.96 -13.93
CA ALA A 30 -0.78 24.25 -12.63
C ALA A 30 -1.20 22.98 -11.88
N ALA A 31 -1.83 22.02 -12.57
CA ALA A 31 -2.23 20.73 -12.00
C ALA A 31 -1.03 19.88 -11.55
N GLN A 32 0.09 19.93 -12.30
CA GLN A 32 1.31 19.23 -11.89
C GLN A 32 1.97 19.89 -10.68
N GLY A 33 2.00 21.23 -10.62
CA GLY A 33 2.53 21.97 -9.47
C GLY A 33 1.72 21.74 -8.19
N GLU A 34 0.39 21.73 -8.29
CA GLU A 34 -0.50 21.37 -7.17
C GLU A 34 -0.23 19.94 -6.68
N LYS A 35 -0.02 19.00 -7.60
CA LYS A 35 0.33 17.63 -7.26
C LYS A 35 1.66 17.55 -6.51
N VAL A 36 2.69 18.29 -6.94
CA VAL A 36 3.96 18.38 -6.20
C VAL A 36 3.72 18.90 -4.79
N LEU A 37 2.97 19.99 -4.65
CA LEU A 37 2.62 20.56 -3.34
C LEU A 37 1.96 19.52 -2.42
N HIS A 38 0.94 18.81 -2.91
CA HIS A 38 0.26 17.76 -2.13
C HIS A 38 1.22 16.64 -1.72
N SER A 39 2.10 16.20 -2.62
CA SER A 39 3.14 15.22 -2.31
C SER A 39 4.09 15.70 -1.21
N VAL A 40 4.49 16.98 -1.24
CA VAL A 40 5.34 17.57 -0.19
C VAL A 40 4.64 17.59 1.16
N VAL A 41 3.39 18.06 1.20
CA VAL A 41 2.60 18.13 2.44
C VAL A 41 2.42 16.73 3.03
N ARG A 42 2.04 15.75 2.21
CA ARG A 42 1.89 14.35 2.62
C ARG A 42 3.20 13.78 3.17
N CYS A 43 4.31 13.96 2.45
CA CYS A 43 5.62 13.47 2.89
C CYS A 43 6.04 14.07 4.24
N VAL A 44 5.92 15.38 4.41
CA VAL A 44 6.26 16.04 5.68
C VAL A 44 5.38 15.51 6.81
N TYR A 45 4.07 15.40 6.58
CA TYR A 45 3.13 14.87 7.57
C TYR A 45 3.46 13.42 7.96
N ASP A 46 3.66 12.54 6.98
CA ASP A 46 3.98 11.12 7.18
C ASP A 46 5.27 10.95 8.01
N ASN A 47 6.31 11.75 7.72
CA ASN A 47 7.54 11.69 8.49
C ASN A 47 7.36 12.26 9.91
N ILE A 48 6.59 13.35 10.11
CA ILE A 48 6.28 13.87 11.45
C ILE A 48 5.53 12.81 12.27
N PHE A 49 4.53 12.18 11.67
CA PHE A 49 3.76 11.13 12.33
C PHE A 49 4.66 9.94 12.72
N THR A 50 5.50 9.47 11.79
CA THR A 50 6.47 8.40 12.05
C THR A 50 7.42 8.77 13.18
N TRP A 51 7.98 9.98 13.16
CA TRP A 51 8.84 10.49 14.23
C TRP A 51 8.13 10.50 15.58
N LEU A 52 6.86 10.91 15.61
CA LEU A 52 6.06 10.92 16.84
C LEU A 52 5.84 9.50 17.38
N VAL A 53 5.48 8.56 16.51
CA VAL A 53 5.34 7.13 16.86
C VAL A 53 6.66 6.59 17.43
N GLU A 54 7.80 6.88 16.79
CA GLU A 54 9.11 6.49 17.33
C GLU A 54 9.41 7.09 18.69
N LYS A 55 9.06 8.35 18.92
CA LYS A 55 9.28 9.02 20.21
C LYS A 55 8.44 8.41 21.31
N VAL A 56 7.17 8.13 21.03
CA VAL A 56 6.28 7.39 21.93
C VAL A 56 6.86 6.01 22.22
N ASN A 57 7.22 5.25 21.18
CA ASN A 57 7.82 3.92 21.32
C ASN A 57 9.08 3.93 22.18
N LYS A 58 10.00 4.88 21.97
CA LYS A 58 11.20 5.05 22.79
C LYS A 58 10.87 5.41 24.25
N GLY A 59 9.81 6.19 24.48
CA GLY A 59 9.37 6.58 25.81
C GLY A 59 8.71 5.46 26.62
N ILE A 60 8.02 4.52 25.94
CA ILE A 60 7.33 3.39 26.59
C ILE A 60 8.14 2.08 26.53
N HIS A 61 9.26 2.05 25.79
CA HIS A 61 10.05 0.85 25.60
C HIS A 61 10.57 0.31 26.94
N ASN A 62 10.17 -0.92 27.28
CA ASN A 62 10.73 -1.63 28.41
C ASN A 62 11.93 -2.47 27.96
N PRO A 63 13.16 -2.18 28.43
CA PRO A 63 14.37 -2.93 28.05
C PRO A 63 14.38 -4.37 28.59
N SER A 64 13.53 -4.70 29.56
CA SER A 64 13.33 -6.07 30.00
C SER A 64 12.44 -6.81 28.99
N ARG A 65 12.99 -7.82 28.30
CA ARG A 65 12.19 -8.71 27.44
C ARG A 65 11.11 -9.38 28.28
N ALA A 66 9.85 -9.00 28.08
CA ALA A 66 8.72 -9.74 28.61
C ALA A 66 8.68 -11.12 27.93
N SER A 67 8.49 -12.19 28.70
CA SER A 67 8.38 -13.55 28.15
C SER A 67 7.09 -13.75 27.35
N GLN A 68 6.08 -12.90 27.57
CA GLN A 68 4.80 -12.90 26.87
C GLN A 68 4.31 -11.47 26.66
N THR A 69 3.65 -11.23 25.54
CA THR A 69 3.07 -9.93 25.17
C THR A 69 1.61 -10.11 24.74
N VAL A 70 0.82 -9.06 24.91
CA VAL A 70 -0.56 -8.99 24.42
C VAL A 70 -0.59 -7.90 23.35
N GLY A 71 -0.94 -8.29 22.12
CA GLY A 71 -1.12 -7.36 21.01
C GLY A 71 -2.58 -6.92 20.90
N ILE A 72 -2.79 -5.65 20.58
CA ILE A 72 -4.12 -5.11 20.23
C ILE A 72 -3.99 -4.57 18.81
N LEU A 73 -4.81 -5.07 17.90
CA LEU A 73 -4.91 -4.58 16.53
C LEU A 73 -6.24 -3.85 16.37
N ASP A 74 -6.16 -2.55 16.14
CA ASP A 74 -7.29 -1.71 15.76
C ASP A 74 -7.12 -1.31 14.30
N ILE A 75 -8.10 -1.66 13.47
CA ILE A 75 -8.04 -1.51 12.03
C ILE A 75 -9.43 -1.21 11.48
N TYR A 76 -9.46 -0.44 10.38
CA TYR A 76 -10.67 -0.23 9.58
C TYR A 76 -11.32 -1.56 9.17
N GLY A 77 -12.64 -1.64 9.34
CA GLY A 77 -13.44 -2.71 8.79
C GLY A 77 -13.52 -2.62 7.26
N PHE A 78 -14.25 -3.57 6.67
CA PHE A 78 -14.47 -3.63 5.23
C PHE A 78 -15.24 -2.39 4.73
N GLU A 79 -14.77 -1.75 3.66
CA GLU A 79 -15.34 -0.51 3.12
C GLU A 79 -16.01 -0.71 1.76
N ILE A 80 -17.26 -0.22 1.63
CA ILE A 80 -18.02 -0.19 0.38
C ILE A 80 -18.69 1.16 0.27
N PHE A 81 -18.08 2.07 -0.49
CA PHE A 81 -18.60 3.41 -0.74
C PHE A 81 -19.17 3.53 -2.16
N HIS A 82 -19.78 4.69 -2.44
CA HIS A 82 -20.22 5.05 -3.80
C HIS A 82 -19.03 5.17 -4.76
N GLU A 83 -17.91 5.70 -4.29
CA GLU A 83 -16.64 5.78 -5.04
C GLU A 83 -15.56 5.09 -4.21
N ASN A 84 -14.99 3.99 -4.72
CA ASN A 84 -13.89 3.29 -4.09
C ASN A 84 -12.62 3.46 -4.92
N LEU A 85 -11.56 3.95 -4.30
CA LEU A 85 -10.29 4.24 -4.97
C LEU A 85 -9.23 3.20 -4.55
N PHE A 86 -7.97 3.51 -4.84
CA PHE A 86 -6.82 2.68 -4.50
C PHE A 86 -6.75 2.42 -2.99
N GLU A 87 -7.06 3.43 -2.18
CA GLU A 87 -7.07 3.36 -0.72
C GLU A 87 -8.09 2.35 -0.20
N GLN A 88 -9.31 2.33 -0.74
CA GLN A 88 -10.32 1.33 -0.40
C GLN A 88 -9.88 -0.08 -0.80
N LEU A 89 -9.23 -0.24 -1.97
CA LEU A 89 -8.68 -1.54 -2.35
C LEU A 89 -7.61 -2.01 -1.35
N CYS A 90 -6.75 -1.10 -0.89
CA CYS A 90 -5.78 -1.39 0.17
C CYS A 90 -6.46 -1.82 1.47
N ILE A 91 -7.48 -1.10 1.93
CA ILE A 91 -8.22 -1.43 3.17
C ILE A 91 -8.92 -2.79 3.04
N ASN A 92 -9.62 -3.02 1.92
CA ASN A 92 -10.34 -4.28 1.67
C ASN A 92 -9.38 -5.46 1.50
N TYR A 93 -8.19 -5.24 0.92
CA TYR A 93 -7.13 -6.25 0.87
C TYR A 93 -6.66 -6.67 2.26
N VAL A 94 -6.44 -5.74 3.19
CA VAL A 94 -6.06 -6.12 4.58
C VAL A 94 -7.19 -6.91 5.23
N ASN A 95 -8.44 -6.49 5.03
CA ASN A 95 -9.60 -7.22 5.54
C ASN A 95 -9.70 -8.63 4.95
N GLU A 96 -9.41 -8.84 3.66
CA GLU A 96 -9.32 -10.17 3.06
C GLU A 96 -8.23 -11.03 3.72
N LYS A 97 -7.05 -10.46 3.96
CA LYS A 97 -5.93 -11.16 4.62
C LYS A 97 -6.25 -11.54 6.06
N LEU A 98 -6.88 -10.64 6.83
CA LEU A 98 -7.32 -10.92 8.19
C LEU A 98 -8.46 -11.95 8.23
N GLN A 99 -9.39 -11.88 7.28
CA GLN A 99 -10.45 -12.88 7.13
C GLN A 99 -9.88 -14.27 6.82
N GLN A 100 -8.87 -14.34 5.94
CA GLN A 100 -8.20 -15.59 5.61
C GLN A 100 -7.44 -16.16 6.82
N LEU A 101 -6.78 -15.30 7.58
CA LEU A 101 -6.12 -15.67 8.83
C LEU A 101 -7.14 -16.23 9.84
N PHE A 102 -8.27 -15.54 10.02
CA PHE A 102 -9.37 -15.98 10.88
C PHE A 102 -9.87 -17.37 10.47
N ILE A 103 -10.19 -17.58 9.20
CA ILE A 103 -10.68 -18.87 8.69
C ILE A 103 -9.65 -19.97 8.97
N SER A 104 -8.38 -19.74 8.65
CA SER A 104 -7.32 -20.73 8.84
C SER A 104 -7.15 -21.11 10.32
N GLN A 105 -7.08 -20.12 11.21
CA GLN A 105 -6.86 -20.34 12.64
C GLN A 105 -8.07 -21.01 13.31
N THR A 106 -9.29 -20.57 12.98
CA THR A 106 -10.52 -21.18 13.52
C THR A 106 -10.61 -22.64 13.10
N LEU A 107 -10.41 -22.96 11.82
CA LEU A 107 -10.47 -24.35 11.35
C LEU A 107 -9.41 -25.24 12.00
N GLN A 108 -8.18 -24.72 12.14
CA GLN A 108 -7.11 -25.45 12.80
C GLN A 108 -7.44 -25.72 14.27
N SER A 109 -7.97 -24.74 14.99
CA SER A 109 -8.38 -24.88 16.38
C SER A 109 -9.48 -25.93 16.55
N GLU A 110 -10.53 -25.86 15.72
CA GLU A 110 -11.64 -26.83 15.74
C GLU A 110 -11.14 -28.26 15.45
N GLN A 111 -10.28 -28.43 14.44
CA GLN A 111 -9.72 -29.75 14.11
C GLN A 111 -8.90 -30.35 15.27
N LEU A 112 -8.13 -29.52 15.98
CA LEU A 112 -7.35 -29.95 17.13
C LEU A 112 -8.25 -30.38 18.30
N GLU A 113 -9.32 -29.65 18.57
CA GLU A 113 -10.25 -29.98 19.65
C GLU A 113 -11.03 -31.27 19.34
N TYR A 114 -11.54 -31.42 18.11
CA TYR A 114 -12.20 -32.66 17.66
C TYR A 114 -11.29 -33.88 17.85
N LYS A 115 -10.01 -33.76 17.45
CA LYS A 115 -9.02 -34.82 17.62
C LYS A 115 -8.75 -35.12 19.09
N ARG A 116 -8.71 -34.10 19.95
CA ARG A 116 -8.50 -34.22 21.39
C ARG A 116 -9.66 -34.94 22.08
N GLU A 117 -10.88 -34.65 21.66
CA GLU A 117 -12.10 -35.28 22.20
C GLU A 117 -12.40 -36.66 21.57
N GLY A 118 -11.64 -37.07 20.55
CA GLY A 118 -11.84 -38.34 19.86
C GLY A 118 -13.08 -38.33 18.94
N ILE A 119 -13.53 -37.15 18.53
CA ILE A 119 -14.68 -36.96 17.64
C ILE A 119 -14.20 -36.99 16.19
N ALA A 120 -14.92 -37.71 15.33
CA ALA A 120 -14.62 -37.77 13.91
C ALA A 120 -14.80 -36.39 13.25
N TRP A 121 -13.76 -35.90 12.58
CA TRP A 121 -13.84 -34.65 11.82
C TRP A 121 -14.78 -34.80 10.62
N VAL A 122 -15.78 -33.94 10.56
CA VAL A 122 -16.65 -33.80 9.39
C VAL A 122 -16.18 -32.59 8.61
N ASN A 123 -15.90 -32.78 7.31
CA ASN A 123 -15.43 -31.68 6.48
C ASN A 123 -16.55 -30.63 6.30
N ILE A 124 -16.35 -29.44 6.88
CA ILE A 124 -17.27 -28.32 6.73
C ILE A 124 -16.91 -27.60 5.42
N GLN A 125 -17.88 -27.44 4.53
CA GLN A 125 -17.69 -26.59 3.35
C GLN A 125 -17.74 -25.12 3.77
N PHE A 126 -16.66 -24.40 3.52
CA PHE A 126 -16.57 -22.95 3.71
C PHE A 126 -15.99 -22.32 2.45
N PHE A 127 -16.25 -21.03 2.26
CA PHE A 127 -15.60 -20.25 1.20
C PHE A 127 -14.19 -19.88 1.65
N ASN A 128 -13.18 -20.41 0.95
CA ASN A 128 -11.79 -20.03 1.17
C ASN A 128 -11.47 -18.79 0.35
N ASN A 129 -11.33 -17.64 1.01
CA ASN A 129 -11.08 -16.36 0.35
C ASN A 129 -9.63 -16.16 -0.09
N GLN A 130 -8.75 -17.17 0.07
CA GLN A 130 -7.38 -17.14 -0.48
C GLN A 130 -7.35 -16.76 -1.95
N VAL A 131 -8.32 -17.23 -2.75
CA VAL A 131 -8.41 -16.88 -4.18
C VAL A 131 -8.54 -15.38 -4.43
N VAL A 132 -9.18 -14.64 -3.51
CA VAL A 132 -9.31 -13.18 -3.58
C VAL A 132 -8.02 -12.50 -3.15
N CYS A 133 -7.37 -13.01 -2.09
CA CYS A 133 -6.03 -12.56 -1.68
C CYS A 133 -5.04 -12.70 -2.84
N ASP A 134 -5.01 -13.87 -3.49
CA ASP A 134 -4.13 -14.19 -4.61
C ASP A 134 -4.40 -13.29 -5.82
N LEU A 135 -5.68 -13.06 -6.17
CA LEU A 135 -6.08 -12.10 -7.20
C LEU A 135 -5.49 -10.70 -6.94
N ILE A 136 -5.37 -10.28 -5.68
CA ILE A 136 -4.87 -8.96 -5.35
C ILE A 136 -3.33 -8.94 -5.28
N GLU A 137 -2.69 -9.95 -4.69
CA GLU A 137 -1.28 -9.89 -4.26
C GLU A 137 -0.28 -10.79 -4.99
N ASP A 138 -0.73 -11.86 -5.67
CA ASP A 138 0.16 -12.95 -6.15
C ASP A 138 1.18 -12.43 -7.17
N ALA A 139 2.47 -12.61 -6.88
CA ALA A 139 3.55 -12.13 -7.73
C ALA A 139 3.89 -13.06 -8.92
N LYS A 140 3.55 -14.36 -8.84
CA LYS A 140 3.81 -15.36 -9.89
C LYS A 140 2.74 -15.30 -10.97
N MET A 141 1.48 -15.27 -10.55
CA MET A 141 0.33 -15.01 -11.40
C MET A 141 -0.11 -13.58 -11.10
N PRO A 142 0.39 -12.57 -11.84
CA PRO A 142 0.39 -11.18 -11.41
C PRO A 142 -1.01 -10.71 -11.03
N GLY A 143 -1.25 -10.63 -9.72
CA GLY A 143 -2.44 -10.04 -9.13
C GLY A 143 -2.51 -8.54 -9.38
N ILE A 144 -3.59 -7.91 -8.92
CA ILE A 144 -3.93 -6.51 -9.22
C ILE A 144 -2.76 -5.57 -8.85
N PHE A 145 -2.19 -5.73 -7.65
CA PHE A 145 -1.05 -4.91 -7.22
C PHE A 145 0.23 -5.16 -8.04
N PRO A 146 0.74 -6.40 -8.20
CA PRO A 146 1.86 -6.68 -9.10
C PRO A 146 1.68 -6.15 -10.53
N LEU A 147 0.50 -6.32 -11.12
CA LEU A 147 0.23 -5.86 -12.47
C LEU A 147 0.19 -4.32 -12.53
N LEU A 148 -0.39 -3.67 -11.51
CA LEU A 148 -0.33 -2.21 -11.37
C LEU A 148 1.12 -1.73 -11.23
N ASP A 149 1.95 -2.41 -10.44
CA ASP A 149 3.38 -2.11 -10.27
C ASP A 149 4.12 -2.18 -11.61
N GLU A 150 3.91 -3.26 -12.38
CA GLU A 150 4.49 -3.46 -13.71
C GLU A 150 4.06 -2.36 -14.69
N GLN A 151 2.76 -2.08 -14.78
CA GLN A 151 2.25 -1.08 -15.71
C GLN A 151 2.67 0.34 -15.32
N CYS A 152 2.77 0.64 -14.02
CA CYS A 152 3.32 1.90 -13.54
C CYS A 152 4.83 2.02 -13.83
N ALA A 153 5.55 0.90 -13.93
CA ALA A 153 6.95 0.87 -14.28
C ALA A 153 7.21 1.37 -15.72
N ILE A 154 6.27 1.11 -16.62
CA ILE A 154 6.29 1.53 -18.02
C ILE A 154 5.80 2.99 -18.09
N SER A 155 6.63 3.89 -18.59
CA SER A 155 6.34 5.32 -18.67
C SER A 155 5.00 5.60 -19.39
N GLN A 156 4.11 6.38 -18.78
CA GLN A 156 2.83 6.85 -19.36
C GLN A 156 1.73 5.79 -19.60
N THR A 157 1.54 4.84 -18.68
CA THR A 157 0.32 3.99 -18.72
C THR A 157 -0.94 4.84 -18.55
N SER A 158 -1.81 4.84 -19.57
CA SER A 158 -3.15 5.41 -19.46
C SER A 158 -4.11 4.45 -18.74
N VAL A 159 -5.17 4.99 -18.15
CA VAL A 159 -6.22 4.22 -17.48
C VAL A 159 -6.83 3.17 -18.43
N ASP A 160 -7.00 3.52 -19.71
CA ASP A 160 -7.52 2.60 -20.73
C ASP A 160 -6.58 1.40 -20.97
N VAL A 161 -5.28 1.64 -21.03
CA VAL A 161 -4.27 0.56 -21.20
C VAL A 161 -4.26 -0.34 -19.98
N LEU A 162 -4.28 0.24 -18.77
CA LEU A 162 -4.31 -0.52 -17.53
C LEU A 162 -5.58 -1.37 -17.42
N MET A 163 -6.74 -0.78 -17.74
CA MET A 163 -8.03 -1.46 -17.76
C MET A 163 -8.06 -2.60 -18.79
N HIS A 164 -7.49 -2.38 -19.97
CA HIS A 164 -7.36 -3.43 -20.99
C HIS A 164 -6.53 -4.60 -20.46
N ARG A 165 -5.38 -4.32 -19.86
CA ARG A 165 -4.49 -5.33 -19.28
C ARG A 165 -5.17 -6.12 -18.16
N PHE A 166 -5.90 -5.45 -17.27
CA PHE A 166 -6.66 -6.13 -16.20
C PHE A 166 -7.70 -7.08 -16.80
N ASN A 167 -8.47 -6.60 -17.79
CA ASN A 167 -9.50 -7.42 -18.44
C ASN A 167 -8.94 -8.62 -19.20
N GLU A 168 -7.77 -8.50 -19.81
CA GLU A 168 -7.09 -9.62 -20.47
C GLU A 168 -6.54 -10.64 -19.47
N THR A 169 -5.84 -10.16 -18.44
CA THR A 169 -5.18 -11.03 -17.45
C THR A 169 -6.19 -11.79 -16.60
N TYR A 170 -7.28 -11.15 -16.18
CA TYR A 170 -8.23 -11.72 -15.22
C TYR A 170 -9.51 -12.25 -15.88
N VAL A 171 -9.53 -12.46 -17.20
CA VAL A 171 -10.73 -12.91 -17.94
C VAL A 171 -11.34 -14.24 -17.43
N LYS A 172 -10.51 -15.10 -16.84
CA LYS A 172 -10.92 -16.41 -16.29
C LYS A 172 -11.11 -16.40 -14.77
N GLU A 173 -10.83 -15.28 -14.10
CA GLU A 173 -10.87 -15.19 -12.65
C GLU A 173 -12.28 -14.84 -12.16
N PRO A 174 -13.00 -15.75 -11.48
CA PRO A 174 -14.39 -15.53 -11.07
C PRO A 174 -14.60 -14.34 -10.11
N HIS A 175 -13.55 -13.95 -9.39
CA HIS A 175 -13.59 -12.83 -8.44
C HIS A 175 -13.28 -11.48 -9.08
N PHE A 176 -12.80 -11.44 -10.32
CA PHE A 176 -12.65 -10.22 -11.09
C PHE A 176 -13.85 -10.00 -12.01
N ILE A 177 -14.52 -8.85 -11.87
CA ILE A 177 -15.69 -8.49 -12.66
C ILE A 177 -15.32 -7.30 -13.54
N LYS A 178 -15.24 -7.58 -14.84
CA LYS A 178 -15.10 -6.55 -15.87
C LYS A 178 -16.34 -5.65 -15.90
N SER A 179 -16.14 -4.33 -16.03
CA SER A 179 -17.24 -3.41 -16.24
C SER A 179 -18.01 -3.68 -17.54
N ARG A 180 -19.34 -3.59 -17.45
CA ARG A 180 -20.26 -3.77 -18.59
C ARG A 180 -20.25 -2.59 -19.54
N VAL A 181 -19.86 -1.41 -19.04
CA VAL A 181 -19.76 -0.17 -19.81
C VAL A 181 -18.27 0.11 -20.04
N LYS A 182 -17.91 0.68 -21.19
CA LYS A 182 -16.55 1.22 -21.36
C LYS A 182 -16.34 2.30 -20.30
N GLY A 183 -15.36 2.10 -19.43
CA GLY A 183 -15.06 3.03 -18.35
C GLY A 183 -13.83 2.59 -17.58
N SER A 184 -13.44 3.42 -16.62
CA SER A 184 -12.29 3.23 -15.73
C SER A 184 -12.61 2.34 -14.53
N VAL A 185 -13.77 1.69 -14.47
CA VAL A 185 -14.17 0.88 -13.30
C VAL A 185 -13.95 -0.61 -13.50
N PHE A 186 -13.56 -1.30 -12.44
CA PHE A 186 -13.57 -2.76 -12.34
C PHE A 186 -14.17 -3.14 -10.99
N SER A 187 -14.70 -4.36 -10.84
CA SER A 187 -15.20 -4.81 -9.55
C SER A 187 -14.49 -6.07 -9.08
N VAL A 188 -14.36 -6.22 -7.77
CA VAL A 188 -13.85 -7.43 -7.13
C VAL A 188 -14.95 -8.02 -6.26
N ARG A 189 -15.17 -9.33 -6.38
CA ARG A 189 -16.06 -10.08 -5.48
C ARG A 189 -15.27 -10.51 -4.24
N HIS A 190 -15.35 -9.68 -3.21
CA HIS A 190 -14.77 -9.94 -1.91
C HIS A 190 -15.63 -10.88 -1.07
N TYR A 191 -15.11 -11.34 0.07
CA TYR A 191 -15.89 -12.14 1.02
C TYR A 191 -17.12 -11.38 1.56
N ALA A 192 -17.02 -10.05 1.66
CA ALA A 192 -18.05 -9.18 2.21
C ALA A 192 -19.03 -8.64 1.14
N GLY A 193 -18.75 -8.82 -0.14
CA GLY A 193 -19.60 -8.33 -1.22
C GLY A 193 -18.85 -7.96 -2.49
N VAL A 194 -19.58 -7.50 -3.50
CA VAL A 194 -18.96 -6.94 -4.72
C VAL A 194 -18.68 -5.47 -4.51
N VAL A 195 -17.43 -5.06 -4.73
CA VAL A 195 -16.99 -3.67 -4.63
C VAL A 195 -16.50 -3.19 -5.99
N GLU A 196 -17.01 -2.05 -6.46
CA GLU A 196 -16.58 -1.40 -7.69
C GLU A 196 -15.52 -0.34 -7.36
N TYR A 197 -14.38 -0.42 -8.05
CA TYR A 197 -13.23 0.48 -7.88
C TYR A 197 -13.02 1.31 -9.14
N ASP A 198 -12.79 2.61 -8.97
CA ASP A 198 -12.42 3.53 -10.06
C ASP A 198 -10.90 3.60 -10.23
N LEU A 199 -10.43 3.10 -11.37
CA LEU A 199 -9.03 3.01 -11.76
C LEU A 199 -8.40 4.37 -12.11
N SER A 200 -9.19 5.44 -12.23
CA SER A 200 -8.74 6.76 -12.73
C SER A 200 -7.47 7.28 -12.07
N HIS A 201 -7.30 7.06 -10.76
CA HIS A 201 -6.17 7.59 -9.99
C HIS A 201 -5.25 6.50 -9.42
N PHE A 202 -5.43 5.22 -9.78
CA PHE A 202 -4.65 4.12 -9.23
C PHE A 202 -3.16 4.22 -9.54
N ALA A 203 -2.80 4.52 -10.79
CA ALA A 203 -1.40 4.66 -11.18
C ALA A 203 -0.73 5.83 -10.44
N GLU A 204 -1.47 6.91 -10.22
CA GLU A 204 -0.95 8.07 -9.49
C GLU A 204 -0.76 7.78 -8.01
N ALA A 205 -1.71 7.10 -7.38
CA ALA A 205 -1.61 6.67 -5.98
C ALA A 205 -0.49 5.62 -5.76
N ASN A 206 -0.18 4.84 -6.79
CA ASN A 206 0.84 3.79 -6.71
C ASN A 206 2.27 4.25 -7.04
N ILE A 207 2.42 5.37 -7.74
CA ILE A 207 3.75 5.91 -8.11
C ILE A 207 4.14 7.07 -7.21
N ASP A 208 5.20 6.86 -6.45
CA ASP A 208 5.85 7.93 -5.69
C ASP A 208 6.92 8.66 -6.54
N SER A 209 6.47 9.53 -7.44
CA SER A 209 7.34 10.16 -8.46
C SER A 209 8.18 11.33 -7.95
N PHE A 210 7.81 11.96 -6.83
CA PHE A 210 8.38 13.24 -6.40
C PHE A 210 9.35 13.11 -5.22
N PHE A 211 9.60 11.89 -4.76
CA PHE A 211 10.32 11.64 -3.51
C PHE A 211 11.80 12.11 -3.55
N THR A 212 12.54 11.90 -4.63
CA THR A 212 14.00 12.11 -4.60
C THR A 212 14.40 13.60 -4.60
N GLU A 213 13.76 14.42 -5.43
CA GLU A 213 14.03 15.85 -5.53
C GLU A 213 13.61 16.58 -4.25
N LEU A 214 12.46 16.18 -3.70
CA LEU A 214 11.92 16.69 -2.44
C LEU A 214 12.89 16.48 -1.26
N TYR A 215 13.38 15.26 -1.08
CA TYR A 215 14.31 14.95 0.02
C TYR A 215 15.62 15.74 -0.12
N THR A 216 16.13 15.87 -1.35
CA THR A 216 17.35 16.62 -1.62
C THR A 216 17.20 18.09 -1.22
N GLU A 217 16.05 18.69 -1.51
CA GLU A 217 15.81 20.11 -1.22
C GLU A 217 15.52 20.36 0.26
N LEU A 218 14.66 19.53 0.87
CA LEU A 218 14.32 19.67 2.29
C LEU A 218 15.52 19.35 3.21
N GLN A 219 16.50 18.57 2.75
CA GLN A 219 17.77 18.36 3.46
C GLN A 219 18.65 19.62 3.53
N LYS A 220 18.47 20.60 2.64
CA LYS A 220 19.15 21.91 2.71
C LYS A 220 18.51 22.85 3.74
N SER A 221 17.41 22.44 4.39
CA SER A 221 16.74 23.24 5.39
C SER A 221 17.70 23.74 6.47
N SER A 222 17.61 25.00 6.88
CA SER A 222 18.30 25.56 8.05
C SER A 222 17.80 24.96 9.37
N ASN A 223 16.60 24.38 9.39
CA ASN A 223 16.03 23.74 10.56
C ASN A 223 16.55 22.30 10.72
N ALA A 224 17.31 22.05 11.79
CA ALA A 224 17.89 20.74 12.09
C ALA A 224 16.82 19.64 12.28
N PHE A 225 15.65 19.98 12.82
CA PHE A 225 14.55 19.04 12.94
C PHE A 225 14.09 18.56 11.57
N VAL A 226 13.85 19.48 10.63
CA VAL A 226 13.41 19.15 9.26
C VAL A 226 14.45 18.32 8.53
N ARG A 227 15.74 18.65 8.66
CA ARG A 227 16.83 17.84 8.07
C ARG A 227 16.89 16.42 8.63
N ASN A 228 16.73 16.27 9.94
CA ASN A 228 16.75 14.96 10.60
C ASN A 228 15.51 14.13 10.27
N LEU A 229 14.36 14.80 10.18
CA LEU A 229 13.07 14.19 9.85
C LEU A 229 13.07 13.55 8.46
N LEU A 230 13.75 14.19 7.51
CA LEU A 230 13.77 13.80 6.09
C LEU A 230 15.14 13.28 5.66
N LYS A 231 15.86 12.67 6.60
CA LYS A 231 17.15 12.06 6.32
C LYS A 231 16.91 10.80 5.50
N ASP A 232 17.39 10.79 4.27
CA ASP A 232 17.28 9.61 3.42
C ASP A 232 18.34 8.59 3.83
N GLU A 233 17.93 7.60 4.62
CA GLU A 233 18.77 6.51 5.12
C GLU A 233 19.08 5.44 4.07
N ARG A 234 18.48 5.51 2.87
CA ARG A 234 18.77 4.58 1.78
C ARG A 234 20.22 4.72 1.33
N SER A 235 20.84 3.59 1.00
CA SER A 235 22.19 3.55 0.44
C SER A 235 22.25 4.25 -0.93
N ASN A 236 23.43 4.71 -1.34
CA ASN A 236 23.61 5.30 -2.67
C ASN A 236 23.22 4.34 -3.82
N LYS A 237 23.30 3.02 -3.61
CA LYS A 237 22.86 2.02 -4.61
C LYS A 237 21.34 1.92 -4.70
N GLU A 238 20.63 2.15 -3.60
CA GLU A 238 19.16 2.15 -3.55
C GLU A 238 18.58 3.45 -4.11
N LYS A 239 19.26 4.58 -3.88
CA LYS A 239 18.91 5.88 -4.45
C LYS A 239 18.96 5.91 -5.98
N LEU A 240 19.75 5.03 -6.59
CA LEU A 240 19.83 4.85 -8.05
C LEU A 240 18.71 3.98 -8.63
N LYS A 241 17.96 3.26 -7.78
CA LYS A 241 16.81 2.46 -8.20
C LYS A 241 15.53 3.29 -8.09
N ARG A 242 14.55 2.98 -8.93
CA ARG A 242 13.21 3.53 -8.77
C ARG A 242 12.69 3.19 -7.37
N PRO A 243 12.11 4.15 -6.62
CA PRO A 243 11.51 3.84 -5.33
C PRO A 243 10.43 2.75 -5.48
N PRO A 244 10.30 1.85 -4.50
CA PRO A 244 9.26 0.84 -4.52
C PRO A 244 7.88 1.52 -4.53
N SER A 245 6.95 0.97 -5.30
CA SER A 245 5.58 1.47 -5.39
C SER A 245 4.83 1.35 -4.06
N THR A 246 3.77 2.13 -3.91
CA THR A 246 2.91 2.12 -2.72
C THR A 246 2.36 0.73 -2.44
N SER A 247 1.83 0.03 -3.46
CA SER A 247 1.30 -1.33 -3.28
C SER A 247 2.38 -2.37 -3.00
N PHE A 248 3.61 -2.20 -3.49
CA PHE A 248 4.70 -3.11 -3.12
C PHE A 248 5.04 -2.98 -1.63
N GLN A 249 5.24 -1.75 -1.15
CA GLN A 249 5.55 -1.48 0.26
C GLN A 249 4.40 -1.95 1.16
N PHE A 250 3.16 -1.64 0.78
CA PHE A 250 1.97 -2.01 1.53
C PHE A 250 1.81 -3.53 1.64
N ARG A 251 1.95 -4.27 0.54
CA ARG A 251 1.91 -5.74 0.56
C ARG A 251 2.97 -6.34 1.50
N ALA A 252 4.18 -5.79 1.50
CA ALA A 252 5.25 -6.25 2.38
C ALA A 252 4.90 -6.03 3.86
N GLN A 253 4.35 -4.86 4.21
CA GLN A 253 3.90 -4.54 5.58
C GLN A 253 2.75 -5.45 6.04
N VAL A 254 1.75 -5.68 5.19
CA VAL A 254 0.61 -6.56 5.50
C VAL A 254 1.07 -8.00 5.69
N ASN A 255 2.00 -8.49 4.87
CA ASN A 255 2.55 -9.83 5.03
C ASN A 255 3.37 -9.97 6.32
N ALA A 256 4.14 -8.96 6.71
CA ALA A 256 4.82 -8.94 8.01
C ALA A 256 3.83 -8.96 9.18
N LEU A 257 2.78 -8.14 9.12
CA LEU A 257 1.72 -8.12 10.13
C LEU A 257 1.05 -9.50 10.28
N VAL A 258 0.66 -10.13 9.17
CA VAL A 258 0.03 -11.45 9.19
C VAL A 258 0.97 -12.53 9.76
N GLN A 259 2.28 -12.43 9.49
CA GLN A 259 3.27 -13.33 10.12
C GLN A 259 3.33 -13.15 11.63
N ASP A 260 3.34 -11.90 12.12
CA ASP A 260 3.34 -11.60 13.55
C ASP A 260 2.07 -12.15 14.22
N LEU A 261 0.90 -11.94 13.61
CA LEU A 261 -0.38 -12.43 14.14
C LEU A 261 -0.47 -13.97 14.16
N ASN A 262 0.16 -14.66 13.21
CA ASN A 262 0.20 -16.13 13.18
C ASN A 262 0.96 -16.73 14.38
N MET A 263 1.84 -15.96 15.03
CA MET A 263 2.56 -16.40 16.22
C MET A 263 1.77 -16.15 17.52
N CYS A 264 0.59 -15.53 17.44
CA CYS A 264 -0.23 -15.17 18.59
C CYS A 264 -1.45 -16.08 18.74
N ASN A 265 -2.00 -16.13 19.96
CA ASN A 265 -3.34 -16.69 20.19
C ASN A 265 -4.39 -15.60 19.92
N PRO A 266 -5.25 -15.76 18.89
CA PRO A 266 -6.13 -14.69 18.45
C PRO A 266 -7.38 -14.56 19.32
N HIS A 267 -7.84 -13.33 19.53
CA HIS A 267 -9.13 -13.02 20.13
C HIS A 267 -9.80 -11.94 19.28
N TYR A 268 -11.02 -12.22 18.80
CA TYR A 268 -11.75 -11.36 17.88
C TYR A 268 -12.89 -10.65 18.62
N VAL A 269 -12.95 -9.33 18.45
CA VAL A 269 -14.07 -8.49 18.91
C VAL A 269 -14.74 -7.92 17.67
N ARG A 270 -16.07 -8.02 17.59
CA ARG A 270 -16.89 -7.48 16.50
C ARG A 270 -17.75 -6.34 17.01
#